data_AF-A0A8T4SA35-F1
#
_entry.id   AF-A0A8T4SA35-F1
#
_cell.length_a   1.000
_cell.length_b   1.000
_cell.length_c   1.000
_cell.angle_alpha   90.00
_cell.angle_beta   90.00
_cell.angle_gamma   90.00
#
_symmetry.space_group_name_H-M   'P 1'
#
loop_
_entity.id
_entity.type
_entity.pdbx_description
1 polymer ?
#
loop_
_entity_poly.entity_id
_entity_poly.type
_entity_poly.pdbx_seq_one_letter_code
_entity_poly.pdbx_strand_id
1 'polypeptide(L)' 'MQFRKIFKNKRGIPINPQDSMIAGIAIRNNESVLTRNTKHFERIDNLTIETY' A
#
# COMPACT_ATOMS: atom_id res chain seq x y z
N MET A 1 21.11 -12.47 -9.47
CA MET A 1 19.89 -12.38 -8.64
C MET A 1 19.41 -10.94 -8.60
N GLN A 2 18.34 -10.56 -9.33
CA GLN A 2 17.53 -9.36 -9.04
C GLN A 2 16.14 -9.53 -9.68
N PHE A 3 15.24 -10.24 -9.00
CA PHE A 3 13.82 -10.26 -9.35
C PHE A 3 13.17 -8.94 -8.90
N ARG A 4 13.18 -7.90 -9.75
CA ARG A 4 12.41 -6.68 -9.51
C ARG A 4 10.95 -6.92 -9.86
N LYS A 5 10.19 -7.53 -8.94
CA LYS A 5 8.72 -7.57 -9.04
C LYS A 5 8.18 -6.22 -8.56
N ILE A 6 7.84 -5.34 -9.50
CA ILE A 6 7.30 -4.01 -9.19
C ILE A 6 5.81 -4.15 -8.93
N PHE A 7 5.38 -3.90 -7.69
CA PHE A 7 3.96 -3.76 -7.37
C PHE A 7 3.48 -2.42 -7.93
N LYS A 8 2.59 -2.49 -8.91
CA LYS A 8 1.98 -1.33 -9.56
C LYS A 8 0.53 -1.23 -9.12
N ASN A 9 0.04 0.00 -8.90
CA ASN A 9 -1.40 0.21 -8.79
C ASN A 9 -2.09 0.03 -10.15
N LYS A 10 -3.43 0.07 -10.20
CA LYS A 10 -4.19 -0.04 -11.46
C LYS A 10 -3.81 0.99 -12.54
N ARG A 11 -3.17 2.09 -12.16
CA ARG A 11 -2.66 3.14 -13.06
C ARG A 11 -1.23 2.90 -13.54
N GLY A 12 -0.64 1.75 -13.22
CA GLY A 12 0.73 1.39 -13.60
C GLY A 12 1.82 2.14 -12.79
N ILE A 13 1.42 2.92 -11.79
CA ILE A 13 2.35 3.71 -10.97
C ILE A 13 2.96 2.78 -9.92
N PRO A 14 4.30 2.70 -9.83
CA PRO A 14 4.97 1.93 -8.80
C PRO A 14 4.55 2.36 -7.40
N ILE A 15 4.20 1.39 -6.56
CA ILE A 15 4.08 1.58 -5.11
C ILE A 15 5.42 1.18 -4.51
N ASN A 16 5.84 1.92 -3.48
CA ASN A 16 7.04 1.57 -2.75
C ASN A 16 6.89 0.14 -2.15
N PRO A 17 7.92 -0.71 -2.19
CA PRO A 17 7.81 -2.08 -1.69
C PRO A 17 7.34 -2.17 -0.23
N GLN A 18 7.82 -1.26 0.62
CA GLN A 18 7.42 -1.19 2.04
C GLN A 18 5.94 -0.83 2.19
N ASP A 19 5.47 0.19 1.48
CA ASP A 19 4.05 0.58 1.47
C ASP A 19 3.17 -0.58 0.98
N SER A 20 3.65 -1.35 -0.01
CA SER A 20 2.96 -2.52 -0.55
C SER A 20 2.85 -3.65 0.49
N MET A 21 3.91 -3.90 1.27
CA MET A 21 3.91 -4.92 2.32
C MET A 21 2.96 -4.52 3.46
N ILE A 22 3.03 -3.27 3.92
CA ILE A 22 2.15 -2.74 4.97
C ILE A 22 0.69 -2.86 4.54
N ALA A 23 0.36 -2.39 3.34
CA ALA A 23 -1.01 -2.47 2.84
C ALA A 23 -1.50 -3.90 2.67
N GLY A 24 -0.65 -4.81 2.17
CA GLY A 24 -1.00 -6.22 2.04
C GLY A 24 -1.30 -6.90 3.38
N ILE A 25 -0.56 -6.55 4.43
CA ILE A 25 -0.82 -7.04 5.79
C ILE A 25 -2.15 -6.49 6.32
N ALA A 26 -2.39 -5.19 6.19
CA ALA A 26 -3.63 -4.56 6.65
C ALA A 26 -4.87 -5.15 5.97
N ILE A 27 -4.85 -5.23 4.63
CA ILE A 27 -5.94 -5.82 3.83
C ILE A 27 -6.20 -7.28 4.23
N ARG A 28 -5.14 -8.09 4.39
CA ARG A 28 -5.27 -9.51 4.75
C ARG A 28 -5.95 -9.71 6.11
N ASN A 29 -5.74 -8.80 7.05
CA ASN A 29 -6.29 -8.88 8.40
C ASN A 29 -7.57 -8.05 8.58
N ASN A 30 -8.06 -7.39 7.52
CA ASN A 30 -9.19 -6.45 7.59
C ASN A 30 -8.98 -5.31 8.61
N GLU A 31 -7.74 -4.80 8.67
CA GLU A 31 -7.31 -3.72 9.55
C GLU A 31 -7.09 -2.42 8.76
N SER A 32 -7.08 -1.28 9.46
CA SER A 32 -6.75 0.03 8.89
C SER A 32 -5.26 0.37 9.00
N VAL A 33 -4.78 1.23 8.10
CA VAL A 33 -3.46 1.85 8.20
C VAL A 33 -3.60 3.25 8.78
N LEU A 34 -3.13 3.43 10.02
CA LEU A 34 -3.00 4.74 10.65
C LEU A 34 -1.72 5.44 10.17
N THR A 35 -1.84 6.60 9.53
CA THR A 35 -0.68 7.31 8.95
C THR A 35 -0.92 8.80 8.78
N ARG A 36 0.16 9.59 8.85
CA ARG A 36 0.16 11.00 8.41
C ARG A 36 0.45 11.16 6.92
N ASN A 37 0.83 10.10 6.23
CA ASN A 37 1.24 10.12 4.83
C ASN A 37 0.19 9.41 3.94
N THR A 38 -1.04 9.91 3.98
CA THR A 38 -2.19 9.32 3.29
C THR A 38 -1.92 9.13 1.79
N LYS A 39 -1.24 10.09 1.14
CA LYS A 39 -0.91 10.07 -0.30
C LYS A 39 -0.18 8.81 -0.77
N HIS A 40 0.61 8.17 0.09
CA HIS A 40 1.32 6.93 -0.27
C HIS A 40 0.36 5.74 -0.44
N PHE A 41 -0.69 5.72 0.39
CA PHE A 41 -1.62 4.61 0.59
C PHE A 41 -2.96 4.82 -0.14
N GLU A 42 -3.39 6.06 -0.38
CA GLU A 42 -4.65 6.43 -1.06
C GLU A 42 -4.84 5.79 -2.45
N ARG A 43 -3.75 5.36 -3.08
CA ARG A 43 -3.74 4.74 -4.41
C ARG A 43 -3.82 3.21 -4.38
N ILE A 44 -3.96 2.61 -3.20
CA ILE A 44 -4.04 1.16 -2.99
C ILE A 44 -5.52 0.79 -2.77
N ASP A 45 -6.06 -0.01 -3.68
CA ASP A 45 -7.45 -0.41 -3.62
C ASP A 45 -7.72 -1.30 -2.39
N ASN A 46 -8.94 -1.18 -1.83
CA ASN A 46 -9.43 -1.96 -0.69
C ASN A 46 -8.64 -1.75 0.62
N LEU A 47 -7.85 -0.69 0.72
CA LEU A 47 -7.15 -0.32 1.95
C LEU A 47 -7.94 0.76 2.69
N THR A 48 -8.29 0.50 3.95
CA THR A 48 -8.83 1.52 4.86
C THR A 48 -7.69 2.32 5.47
N ILE A 49 -7.79 3.65 5.43
CA ILE A 49 -6.76 4.56 5.93
C ILE A 49 -7.38 5.45 7.01
N GLU A 50 -6.67 5.62 8.12
CA GLU A 50 -7.00 6.53 9.20
C GLU A 50 -5.86 7.54 9.41
N THR A 51 -6.18 8.71 9.97
CA THR A 51 -5.23 9.78 10.26
C THR A 51 -5.34 10.21 11.72
N TYR A 52 -4.25 10.78 12.25
CA TYR A 52 -4.17 11.41 13.57
C TYR A 52 -3.48 12.78 13.49
#